data_AF-A0A7C5EP35-F1
#
_entry.id   AF-A0A7C5EP35-F1
#
_cell.length_a   1.000
_cell.length_b   1.000
_cell.length_c   1.000
_cell.angle_alpha   90.00
_cell.angle_beta   90.00
_cell.angle_gamma   90.00
#
_symmetry.space_group_name_H-M   'P 1'
#
loop_
_entity.id
_entity.type
_entity.pdbx_description
1 polymer ?
#
loop_
_entity_poly.entity_id
_entity_poly.type
_entity_poly.pdbx_seq_one_letter_code
_entity_poly.pdbx_strand_id
1 'polypeptide(L)' 'MDPAQLKQLKQRVEEELRQRELALLEFWLKELKALEAKRHRDLASLQSDLKLLVNRMETRWRRLKGGLP' A
#
# COMPACT_ATOMS: atom_id res chain seq x y z
N MET A 1 9.85 -33.81 4.13
CA MET A 1 8.75 -32.99 3.59
C MET A 1 8.57 -33.40 2.13
N ASP A 2 7.36 -33.79 1.73
CA ASP A 2 7.08 -34.28 0.36
C ASP A 2 7.27 -33.14 -0.66
N PRO A 3 8.02 -33.35 -1.77
CA PRO A 3 8.17 -32.37 -2.85
C PRO A 3 6.85 -31.79 -3.37
N ALA A 4 5.77 -32.58 -3.41
CA ALA A 4 4.45 -32.12 -3.84
C ALA A 4 3.86 -31.09 -2.85
N GLN A 5 3.99 -31.34 -1.54
CA GLN A 5 3.56 -30.43 -0.48
C GLN A 5 4.36 -29.12 -0.49
N LEU A 6 5.67 -29.20 -0.77
CA LEU A 6 6.53 -28.02 -0.88
C LEU A 6 6.14 -27.14 -2.08
N LYS A 7 5.79 -27.73 -3.22
CA LYS A 7 5.34 -27.00 -4.41
C LYS A 7 4.01 -26.27 -4.16
N GLN A 8 3.05 -26.94 -3.52
CA GLN A 8 1.77 -26.32 -3.15
C GLN A 8 1.96 -25.17 -2.16
N LEU A 9 2.85 -25.33 -1.18
CA LEU A 9 3.16 -24.27 -0.22
C LEU A 9 3.75 -23.04 -0.90
N LYS A 10 4.72 -23.23 -1.81
CA LYS A 10 5.32 -22.13 -2.59
C LYS A 10 4.27 -21.36 -3.40
N GLN A 11 3.39 -22.09 -4.10
CA GLN A 11 2.32 -21.47 -4.89
C GLN A 11 1.37 -20.64 -4.03
N ARG A 12 1.00 -21.13 -2.84
CA ARG A 12 0.15 -20.38 -1.90
C ARG A 12 0.83 -19.12 -1.39
N VAL A 13 2.11 -19.22 -1.03
CA VAL A 13 2.89 -18.05 -0.57
C VAL A 13 2.99 -17.00 -1.68
N GLU A 14 3.31 -17.42 -2.91
CA GLU A 14 3.36 -16.50 -4.05
C GLU A 14 2.02 -15.82 -4.31
N GLU A 15 0.91 -16.56 -4.21
CA GLU A 15 -0.42 -16.00 -4.38
C GLU A 15 -0.76 -14.99 -3.27
N GLU A 16 -0.49 -15.33 -2.01
CA GLU A 16 -0.70 -14.40 -0.90
C GLU A 16 0.14 -13.12 -1.04
N LEU A 17 1.39 -13.24 -1.51
CA LEU A 17 2.23 -12.08 -1.78
C LEU A 17 1.65 -11.20 -2.89
N ARG A 18 1.20 -11.80 -4.00
CA ARG A 18 0.54 -11.07 -5.10
C ARG A 18 -0.73 -10.36 -4.61
N GLN A 19 -1.57 -11.04 -3.83
CA GLN A 19 -2.80 -10.45 -3.30
C GLN A 19 -2.53 -9.30 -2.33
N ARG A 20 -1.51 -9.43 -1.47
CA ARG A 20 -1.09 -8.35 -0.56
C ARG A 20 -0.55 -7.14 -1.30
N GLU A 21 0.25 -7.36 -2.34
CA GLU A 21 0.76 -6.30 -3.20
C GLU A 21 -0.38 -5.58 -3.93
N LEU A 22 -1.30 -6.33 -4.53
CA LEU A 22 -2.47 -5.77 -5.21
C LEU A 22 -3.30 -4.91 -4.25
N ALA A 23 -3.65 -5.42 -3.07
CA ALA A 23 -4.43 -4.67 -2.08
C ALA A 23 -3.70 -3.40 -1.59
N LEU A 24 -2.38 -3.43 -1.49
CA LEU A 24 -1.58 -2.26 -1.13
C LEU A 24 -1.64 -1.20 -2.24
N LEU A 25 -1.47 -1.61 -3.50
CA LEU A 25 -1.53 -0.72 -4.65
C LEU A 25 -2.93 -0.12 -4.84
N GLU A 26 -3.98 -0.93 -4.74
CA GLU A 26 -5.37 -0.48 -4.84
C GLU A 26 -5.70 0.58 -3.80
N PHE A 27 -5.26 0.37 -2.55
CA PHE A 27 -5.44 1.34 -1.49
C PHE A 27 -4.79 2.69 -1.83
N TRP A 28 -3.51 2.69 -2.24
CA TRP A 28 -2.81 3.94 -2.53
C TRP A 28 -3.32 4.62 -3.80
N LEU A 29 -3.70 3.84 -4.81
CA LEU A 29 -4.34 4.37 -6.01
C LEU A 29 -5.66 5.06 -5.68
N LYS A 30 -6.46 4.48 -4.78
CA LYS A 30 -7.71 5.10 -4.31
C LYS A 30 -7.45 6.44 -3.60
N GLU A 31 -6.46 6.49 -2.72
CA GLU A 31 -6.09 7.73 -2.03
C GLU A 31 -5.60 8.81 -2.99
N LEU A 32 -4.79 8.44 -3.99
CA LEU A 32 -4.33 9.36 -5.03
C LEU A 32 -5.49 9.89 -5.90
N LYS A 33 -6.40 9.01 -6.33
CA LYS A 33 -7.61 9.42 -7.07
C LYS A 33 -8.50 10.34 -6.24
N ALA A 34 -8.60 10.12 -4.93
CA ALA A 34 -9.33 11.00 -4.03
C ALA A 34 -8.69 12.40 -3.95
N LEU A 35 -7.35 12.48 -3.94
CA LEU A 35 -6.63 13.75 -3.97
C LEU A 35 -6.81 14.47 -5.32
N GLU A 36 -6.72 13.74 -6.44
CA GLU A 36 -6.97 14.29 -7.78
C GLU A 36 -8.40 14.85 -7.91
N ALA A 37 -9.39 14.12 -7.39
CA ALA A 37 -10.81 14.50 -7.45
C ALA A 37 -11.15 15.79 -6.68
N LYS A 38 -10.31 16.22 -5.72
CA LYS A 38 -10.54 17.43 -4.92
C LYS A 38 -10.46 18.73 -5.72
N ARG A 39 -9.90 18.71 -6.95
CA ARG A 39 -9.81 19.88 -7.84
C ARG A 39 -9.35 21.14 -7.10
N HIS A 40 -8.18 21.06 -6.50
CA HIS A 40 -7.57 22.12 -5.69
C HIS A 40 -7.59 23.47 -6.41
N ARG A 41 -8.07 24.50 -5.72
CA ARG A 41 -8.18 25.87 -6.25
C ARG A 41 -6.86 26.63 -6.20
N ASP A 42 -5.97 26.23 -5.31
CA ASP A 42 -4.67 26.85 -5.09
C ASP A 42 -3.62 25.79 -4.73
N LEU A 43 -2.35 26.15 -4.99
CA LEU A 43 -1.21 25.27 -4.78
C LEU A 43 -0.97 24.93 -3.30
N ALA A 44 -1.30 25.84 -2.37
CA ALA A 44 -1.07 25.62 -0.94
C ALA A 44 -1.99 24.52 -0.38
N SER A 45 -3.24 24.46 -0.86
CA SER A 45 -4.19 23.40 -0.53
C SER A 45 -3.72 22.03 -1.05
N LEU A 46 -3.20 21.98 -2.28
CA LEU A 46 -2.62 20.76 -2.86
C LEU A 46 -1.38 20.30 -2.06
N GLN A 47 -0.49 21.23 -1.73
CA GLN A 47 0.71 20.92 -0.92
C GLN A 47 0.35 20.38 0.46
N SER A 48 -0.68 20.92 1.09
CA SER A 48 -1.17 20.44 2.39
C SER A 48 -1.68 19.00 2.30
N ASP A 49 -2.53 18.71 1.30
CA ASP A 49 -3.08 17.36 1.12
C ASP A 49 -2.03 16.33 0.69
N LEU A 50 -1.05 16.73 -0.13
CA LEU A 50 0.09 15.89 -0.46
C LEU A 50 0.93 15.56 0.77
N LYS A 51 1.23 16.54 1.64
CA LYS A 51 1.93 16.29 2.92
C LYS A 51 1.17 15.30 3.79
N LEU A 52 -0.15 15.44 3.88
CA LEU A 52 -0.99 14.49 4.63
C LEU A 52 -0.93 13.08 4.03
N LEU A 53 -0.95 12.94 2.70
CA LEU A 53 -0.81 11.65 2.03
C LEU A 53 0.57 11.02 2.32
N VAL A 54 1.65 11.78 2.16
CA VAL A 54 3.02 11.33 2.42
C VAL A 54 3.19 10.89 3.88
N ASN A 55 2.70 11.66 4.85
CA ASN A 55 2.77 11.30 6.27
C ASN A 55 2.05 9.97 6.57
N ARG A 56 0.90 9.72 5.91
CA ARG A 56 0.17 8.45 6.04
C ARG A 56 0.97 7.29 5.42
N MET A 57 1.57 7.50 4.25
CA MET A 57 2.44 6.51 3.60
C MET A 57 3.64 6.17 4.48
N GLU A 58 4.35 7.17 4.99
CA GLU A 58 5.49 6.99 5.88
C GLU A 58 5.11 6.28 7.18
N THR A 59 3.97 6.62 7.78
CA THR A 59 3.49 5.96 8.99
C THR A 59 3.25 4.47 8.73
N ARG A 60 2.57 4.14 7.63
CA ARG A 60 2.31 2.75 7.24
C ARG A 60 3.61 2.02 6.89
N TRP A 61 4.53 2.67 6.18
CA TRP A 61 5.84 2.13 5.84
C TRP A 61 6.67 1.84 7.09
N ARG A 62 6.72 2.77 8.05
CA ARG A 62 7.40 2.57 9.35
C ARG A 62 6.83 1.39 10.11
N ARG A 63 5.50 1.26 10.19
CA ARG A 63 4.84 0.11 10.84
C ARG A 63 5.21 -1.21 10.17
N LEU A 64 5.18 -1.27 8.82
CA LEU A 64 5.51 -2.47 8.07
C LEU A 64 7.00 -2.83 8.14
N LYS A 65 7.90 -1.83 8.17
CA LYS A 65 9.35 -2.03 8.27
C LYS A 65 9.80 -2.39 9.68
N GLY A 66 9.13 -1.83 10.70
CA GLY A 66 9.54 -1.92 12.10
C GLY A 66 9.01 -3.14 12.86
N GLY A 67 8.00 -3.84 12.33
CA GLY A 67 7.51 -5.10 12.89
C GLY A 67 7.30 -5.11 14.42
N LEU A 68 6.74 -4.05 15.02
CA LEU A 68 6.27 -4.00 16.44
C LEU A 68 5.65 -2.63 16.76
N PRO A 69 4.73 -2.58 17.75
CA PRO A 69 3.27 -2.72 17.64
C PRO A 69 2.55 -1.52 16.98
#